data_AF-A0A5B2Z0Z7-F1
#
_entry.id   AF-A0A5B2Z0Z7-F1
#
_cell.length_a   1.000
_cell.length_b   1.000
_cell.length_c   1.000
_cell.angle_alpha   90.00
_cell.angle_beta   90.00
_cell.angle_gamma   90.00
#
_symmetry.space_group_name_H-M   'P 1'
#
loop_
_entity.id
_entity.type
_entity.pdbx_description
1 polymer ?
#
loop_
_entity_poly.entity_id
_entity_poly.type
_entity_poly.pdbx_seq_one_letter_code
_entity_poly.pdbx_strand_id
1 'polypeptide(L)'
;MNKQLSNAEKEILRRNDVSVETYNKRIKLGWNEDNALFLDNTFRKVGDHIYKTFYVKGKSLRMSPTNYYNMRSHKLNYEIVNTRLNNGIDMKDACTKHYGDYDCDIYTPEEIKQKNGRQSRKASIDYTKLLFGQMMKNFISEEEYQSCVKLK
;
A
#
# COMPACT_ATOMS: atom_id res chain seq x y z
N MET A 1 23.12 12.29 32.18
CA MET A 1 24.26 11.41 31.80
C MET A 1 24.23 11.22 30.30
N ASN A 2 25.35 11.47 29.60
CA ASN A 2 25.50 11.11 28.19
C ASN A 2 25.98 9.65 28.15
N LYS A 3 25.21 8.75 27.53
CA LYS A 3 25.61 7.35 27.39
C LYS A 3 26.76 7.28 26.38
N GLN A 4 27.87 6.64 26.74
CA GLN A 4 28.96 6.38 25.80
C GLN A 4 28.51 5.25 24.86
N LEU A 5 28.26 5.61 23.60
CA LEU A 5 27.88 4.65 22.56
C LEU A 5 29.11 3.95 22.01
N SER A 6 29.00 2.64 21.79
CA SER A 6 29.98 1.84 21.07
C SER A 6 30.09 2.27 19.61
N ASN A 7 31.18 1.89 18.94
CA ASN A 7 31.36 2.19 17.52
C ASN A 7 30.29 1.52 16.64
N ALA A 8 29.81 0.33 17.02
CA ALA A 8 28.73 -0.36 16.31
C ALA A 8 27.40 0.39 16.40
N GLU A 9 27.04 0.89 17.59
CA GLU A 9 25.82 1.70 17.78
C GLU A 9 25.90 3.03 17.02
N LYS A 10 27.06 3.69 17.01
CA LYS A 10 27.27 4.91 16.22
C LYS A 10 27.05 4.66 14.73
N GLU A 11 27.45 3.51 14.20
CA GLU A 11 27.23 3.16 12.80
C GLU A 11 25.76 2.84 12.50
N ILE A 12 25.01 2.29 13.47
CA ILE A 12 23.56 2.12 13.34
C ILE A 12 22.87 3.49 13.31
N LEU A 13 23.25 4.40 14.21
CA LEU A 13 22.73 5.76 14.25
C LEU A 13 22.97 6.50 12.93
N ARG A 14 24.19 6.38 12.38
CA ARG A 14 24.55 6.97 11.08
C ARG A 14 23.68 6.43 9.94
N ARG A 15 23.41 5.12 9.92
CA ARG A 15 22.54 4.49 8.90
C ARG A 15 21.08 4.92 9.00
N ASN A 16 20.63 5.37 10.17
CA ASN A 16 19.26 5.81 10.42
C ASN A 16 19.11 7.35 10.44
N ASP A 17 20.15 8.09 10.03
CA ASP A 17 20.21 9.56 10.05
C ASP A 17 19.93 10.16 11.44
N VAL A 18 20.35 9.47 12.49
CA VAL A 18 20.21 9.90 13.89
C VAL A 18 21.56 10.37 14.42
N SER A 19 21.63 11.59 14.94
CA SER A 19 22.84 12.07 15.63
C SER A 19 22.92 11.54 17.07
N VAL A 20 24.11 11.54 17.66
CA VAL A 20 24.30 11.15 19.07
C VAL A 20 23.49 12.07 20.01
N GLU A 21 23.38 13.35 19.69
CA GLU A 21 22.57 14.31 20.43
C GLU A 21 21.08 13.95 20.32
N THR A 22 20.62 13.54 19.14
CA THR A 22 19.23 13.10 18.90
C THR A 22 18.94 11.83 19.69
N TYR A 23 19.84 10.86 19.69
CA TYR A 23 19.73 9.66 20.51
C TYR A 23 19.60 10.01 22.00
N ASN A 24 20.53 10.82 22.54
CA ASN A 24 20.48 11.24 23.94
C ASN A 24 19.19 12.00 24.27
N LYS A 25 18.68 12.81 23.35
CA LYS A 25 17.38 13.49 23.48
C LYS A 25 16.22 12.50 23.54
N ARG A 26 16.22 11.47 22.69
CA ARG A 26 15.21 10.39 22.71
C ARG A 26 15.21 9.65 24.05
N ILE A 27 16.37 9.27 24.55
CA ILE A 27 16.49 8.63 25.87
C ILE A 27 15.92 9.54 26.98
N LYS A 28 16.27 10.84 26.98
CA LYS A 28 15.71 11.81 27.94
C LYS A 28 14.18 11.97 27.83
N LEU A 29 13.62 11.77 26.64
CA LEU A 29 12.18 11.82 26.39
C LEU A 29 11.46 10.49 26.74
N GLY A 30 12.19 9.51 27.29
CA GLY A 30 11.63 8.22 27.70
C GLY A 30 11.40 7.26 26.53
N TRP A 31 12.20 7.36 25.46
CA TRP A 31 12.25 6.30 24.45
C TRP A 31 12.98 5.09 25.03
N ASN A 32 12.52 3.88 24.70
CA ASN A 32 13.33 2.69 24.92
C ASN A 32 14.60 2.74 24.06
N GLU A 33 15.66 2.08 24.52
CA GLU A 33 16.98 2.13 23.88
C GLU A 33 16.92 1.65 22.43
N ASP A 34 16.17 0.57 22.17
CA ASP A 34 16.00 0.00 20.83
C ASP A 34 15.34 0.99 19.87
N ASN A 35 14.20 1.60 20.23
CA ASN A 35 13.58 2.58 19.32
C ASN A 35 14.42 3.84 19.20
N ALA A 36 15.17 4.22 20.24
CA ALA A 36 16.06 5.36 20.17
C ALA A 36 17.20 5.13 19.16
N LEU A 37 17.68 3.89 19.04
CA LEU A 37 18.78 3.47 18.18
C LEU A 37 18.34 3.13 16.74
N PHE A 38 17.25 2.37 16.58
CA PHE A 38 16.86 1.76 15.31
C PHE A 38 15.82 2.54 14.51
N LEU A 39 15.01 3.40 15.14
CA LEU A 39 14.07 4.24 14.40
C LEU A 39 14.81 5.43 13.78
N ASP A 40 14.46 5.74 12.53
CA ASP A 40 15.03 6.92 11.86
C ASP A 40 14.57 8.23 12.51
N ASN A 41 15.20 9.34 12.10
CA ASN A 41 14.91 10.67 12.64
C ASN A 41 13.49 11.20 12.39
N THR A 42 12.65 10.50 11.61
CA THR A 42 11.32 10.97 11.25
C THR A 42 10.26 10.59 12.28
N PHE A 43 10.54 9.63 13.16
CA PHE A 43 9.67 9.29 14.27
C PHE A 43 9.60 10.40 15.32
N ARG A 44 8.44 10.52 15.95
CA ARG A 44 8.15 11.45 17.05
C ARG A 44 7.51 10.70 18.20
N LYS A 45 7.75 11.17 19.43
CA LYS A 45 7.05 10.70 20.63
C LYS A 45 6.14 11.80 21.12
N VAL A 46 4.87 11.46 21.33
CA VAL A 46 3.85 12.35 21.90
C VAL A 46 3.17 11.58 23.02
N GLY A 47 3.35 12.03 24.27
CA GLY A 47 3.00 11.25 25.45
C GLY A 47 3.76 9.91 25.46
N ASP A 48 2.99 8.81 25.50
CA ASP A 48 3.52 7.44 25.51
C ASP A 48 3.55 6.79 24.13
N HIS A 49 3.10 7.50 23.09
CA HIS A 49 3.05 6.96 21.74
C HIS A 49 4.21 7.44 20.89
N ILE A 50 4.93 6.50 20.28
CA ILE A 50 5.95 6.76 19.26
C ILE A 50 5.32 6.46 17.89
N TYR A 51 5.41 7.38 16.94
CA TYR A 51 4.90 7.16 15.59
C TYR A 51 5.58 8.03 14.54
N LYS A 52 5.47 7.60 13.28
CA LYS A 52 5.74 8.39 12.08
C LYS A 52 4.42 8.72 11.40
N THR A 53 4.25 9.96 10.95
CA THR A 53 3.03 10.39 10.26
C THR A 53 3.19 10.32 8.75
N PHE A 54 2.19 9.76 8.08
CA PHE A 54 2.04 9.76 6.64
C PHE A 54 0.83 10.61 6.27
N TYR A 55 0.95 11.41 5.21
CA TYR A 55 -0.13 12.23 4.69
C TYR A 55 -0.59 11.64 3.36
N VAL A 56 -1.79 11.05 3.38
CA VAL A 56 -2.32 10.26 2.27
C VAL A 56 -3.75 10.68 2.03
N LYS A 57 -4.07 11.14 0.81
CA LYS A 57 -5.44 11.57 0.42
C LYS A 57 -6.10 12.55 1.43
N GLY A 58 -5.33 13.51 1.95
CA GLY A 58 -5.82 14.48 2.94
C GLY A 58 -6.03 13.94 4.36
N LYS A 59 -5.65 12.68 4.63
CA LYS A 59 -5.71 12.06 5.97
C LYS A 59 -4.30 11.87 6.53
N SER A 60 -4.15 12.08 7.83
CA SER A 60 -2.93 11.76 8.57
C SER A 60 -3.01 10.35 9.16
N LEU A 61 -2.17 9.44 8.66
CA LEU A 61 -2.05 8.08 9.17
C LEU A 61 -0.79 7.95 10.02
N ARG A 62 -0.85 7.17 11.10
CA ARG A 62 0.26 6.97 12.03
C ARG A 62 0.82 5.55 11.88
N MET A 63 2.12 5.47 11.65
CA MET A 63 2.88 4.22 11.64
C MET A 63 3.53 4.02 13.01
N SER A 64 3.28 2.87 13.63
CA SER A 64 3.92 2.46 14.88
C SER A 64 5.33 1.90 14.63
N PRO A 65 6.20 1.83 15.66
CA PRO A 65 7.50 1.18 15.57
C PRO A 65 7.41 -0.26 15.07
N THR A 66 6.42 -1.01 15.54
CA THR A 66 6.17 -2.40 15.10
C THR A 66 5.97 -2.50 13.59
N ASN A 67 5.14 -1.62 13.01
CA ASN A 67 4.91 -1.61 11.57
C ASN A 67 6.17 -1.19 10.80
N TYR A 68 6.98 -0.29 11.35
CA TYR A 68 8.27 0.07 10.75
C TYR A 68 9.25 -1.10 10.72
N TYR A 69 9.36 -1.87 11.82
CA TYR A 69 10.24 -3.04 11.84
C TYR A 69 9.77 -4.11 10.86
N ASN A 70 8.45 -4.33 10.73
CA ASN A 70 7.89 -5.20 9.70
C ASN A 70 8.22 -4.68 8.29
N MET A 71 8.05 -3.39 8.03
CA MET A 71 8.40 -2.79 6.74
C MET A 71 9.88 -3.04 6.39
N ARG A 72 10.78 -2.86 7.36
CA ARG A 72 12.22 -3.08 7.18
C ARG A 72 12.58 -4.56 7.01
N SER A 73 11.91 -5.48 7.70
CA SER A 73 12.15 -6.93 7.55
C SER A 73 11.76 -7.42 6.16
N HIS A 74 10.68 -6.88 5.58
CA HIS A 74 10.24 -7.16 4.21
C HIS A 74 10.98 -6.34 3.14
N LYS A 75 12.04 -5.60 3.52
CA LYS A 75 12.84 -4.73 2.64
C LYS A 75 12.02 -3.70 1.86
N LEU A 76 10.92 -3.24 2.44
CA LEU A 76 10.07 -2.20 1.86
C LEU A 76 10.64 -0.81 2.17
N ASN A 77 10.40 0.13 1.26
CA ASN A 77 10.72 1.55 1.46
C ASN A 77 9.46 2.35 1.81
N TYR A 78 9.64 3.61 2.23
CA TYR A 78 8.52 4.49 2.58
C TYR A 78 7.63 4.84 1.39
N GLU A 79 8.20 4.89 0.18
CA GLU A 79 7.46 5.24 -1.04
C GLU A 79 6.45 4.16 -1.40
N ILE A 80 6.82 2.89 -1.34
CA ILE A 80 5.96 1.73 -1.55
C ILE A 80 4.83 1.75 -0.53
N VAL A 81 5.14 1.94 0.76
CA VAL A 81 4.10 2.05 1.79
C VAL A 81 3.16 3.22 1.49
N ASN A 82 3.68 4.38 1.09
CA ASN A 82 2.86 5.53 0.73
C ASN A 82 1.95 5.25 -0.49
N THR A 83 2.47 4.55 -1.51
CA THR A 83 1.70 4.10 -2.68
C THR A 83 0.59 3.13 -2.28
N ARG A 84 0.88 2.15 -1.42
CA ARG A 84 -0.11 1.19 -0.92
C ARG A 84 -1.23 1.90 -0.14
N LEU A 85 -0.86 2.81 0.76
CA LEU A 85 -1.82 3.64 1.50
C LEU A 85 -2.65 4.52 0.56
N ASN A 86 -2.04 5.12 -0.47
CA ASN A 86 -2.75 5.89 -1.49
C ASN A 86 -3.75 5.03 -2.26
N ASN A 87 -3.48 3.74 -2.45
CA ASN A 87 -4.44 2.81 -3.05
C ASN A 87 -5.53 2.33 -2.07
N GLY A 88 -5.49 2.74 -0.81
CA GLY A 88 -6.49 2.44 0.20
C GLY A 88 -6.21 1.17 1.02
N ILE A 89 -5.00 0.63 0.94
CA ILE A 89 -4.56 -0.50 1.77
C ILE A 89 -4.36 -0.01 3.21
N ASP A 90 -4.71 -0.85 4.20
CA ASP A 90 -4.50 -0.52 5.61
C ASP A 90 -3.00 -0.43 5.96
N MET A 91 -2.66 0.37 6.97
CA MET A 91 -1.28 0.57 7.41
C MET A 91 -0.60 -0.73 7.82
N LYS A 92 -1.31 -1.65 8.50
CA LYS A 92 -0.74 -2.92 8.94
C LYS A 92 -0.37 -3.79 7.73
N ASP A 93 -1.30 -3.92 6.79
CA ASP A 93 -1.10 -4.75 5.59
C ASP A 93 -0.03 -4.15 4.67
N ALA A 94 -0.03 -2.83 4.52
CA ALA A 94 0.95 -2.11 3.73
C ALA A 94 2.40 -2.36 4.20
N CYS A 95 2.61 -2.64 5.49
CA CYS A 95 3.94 -2.85 6.08
C CYS A 95 4.34 -4.33 6.23
N THR A 96 3.38 -5.27 6.16
CA THR A 96 3.61 -6.70 6.45
C THR A 96 3.66 -7.58 5.20
N LYS A 97 3.11 -7.12 4.08
CA LYS A 97 3.13 -7.86 2.81
C LYS A 97 4.42 -7.65 2.04
N HIS A 98 4.90 -8.71 1.38
CA HIS A 98 6.10 -8.64 0.56
C HIS A 98 5.88 -7.73 -0.65
N TYR A 99 6.98 -7.25 -1.24
CA TYR A 99 6.92 -6.48 -2.47
C TYR A 99 6.38 -7.34 -3.62
N GLY A 100 5.40 -6.84 -4.36
CA GLY A 100 4.77 -7.55 -5.47
C GLY A 100 3.50 -8.31 -5.12
N ASP A 101 3.16 -8.39 -3.83
CA ASP A 101 1.87 -8.96 -3.38
C ASP A 101 0.69 -8.08 -3.82
N TYR A 102 0.93 -6.79 -4.06
CA TYR A 102 -0.07 -5.85 -4.57
C TYR A 102 0.26 -5.41 -5.99
N ASP A 103 -0.77 -5.37 -6.86
CA ASP A 103 -0.63 -4.85 -8.23
C ASP A 103 -0.06 -3.42 -8.25
N CYS A 104 -0.35 -2.60 -7.23
CA CYS A 104 0.17 -1.24 -7.10
C CYS A 104 1.66 -1.12 -6.79
N ASP A 105 2.33 -2.24 -6.48
CA ASP A 105 3.78 -2.26 -6.32
C ASP A 105 4.49 -2.31 -7.67
N ILE A 106 3.86 -2.99 -8.65
CA ILE A 106 4.48 -3.30 -9.96
C ILE A 106 3.96 -2.34 -11.03
N TYR A 107 2.67 -2.01 -10.96
CA TYR A 107 1.96 -1.28 -12.02
C TYR A 107 1.55 0.11 -11.56
N THR A 108 1.56 1.03 -12.52
CA THR A 108 0.98 2.36 -12.33
C THR A 108 -0.55 2.27 -12.18
N PRO A 109 -1.19 3.25 -11.53
CA PRO A 109 -2.65 3.27 -11.40
C PRO A 109 -3.40 3.20 -12.75
N GLU A 110 -2.80 3.71 -13.82
CA GLU A 110 -3.36 3.69 -15.17
C GLU A 110 -3.32 2.29 -15.78
N GLU A 111 -2.21 1.59 -15.63
CA GLU A 111 -2.05 0.20 -16.09
C GLU A 111 -3.00 -0.75 -15.36
N ILE A 112 -3.19 -0.56 -14.05
CA ILE A 112 -4.17 -1.32 -13.26
C ILE A 112 -5.59 -1.10 -13.80
N LYS A 113 -5.97 0.15 -14.10
CA LYS A 113 -7.27 0.46 -14.70
C LYS A 113 -7.42 -0.19 -16.08
N GLN A 114 -6.39 -0.16 -16.92
CA GLN A 114 -6.42 -0.80 -18.24
C GLN A 114 -6.53 -2.32 -18.15
N LYS A 115 -5.82 -2.96 -17.21
CA LYS A 115 -5.89 -4.41 -16.94
C LYS A 115 -7.30 -4.82 -16.52
N ASN A 116 -7.89 -4.12 -15.56
CA ASN A 116 -9.26 -4.37 -15.09
C ASN A 116 -10.30 -4.11 -16.19
N GLY A 117 -10.11 -3.05 -16.99
CA GLY A 117 -10.97 -2.74 -18.14
C GLY A 117 -10.94 -3.83 -19.22
N ARG A 118 -9.77 -4.41 -19.52
CA ARG A 118 -9.63 -5.51 -20.49
C ARG A 118 -10.29 -6.80 -20.02
N GLN A 119 -10.21 -7.12 -18.72
CA GLN A 119 -10.92 -8.26 -18.15
C GLN A 119 -12.44 -8.09 -18.24
N SER A 120 -12.97 -6.89 -17.99
CA SER A 120 -14.41 -6.61 -18.12
C SER A 120 -14.91 -6.76 -19.58
N ARG A 121 -14.12 -6.34 -20.58
CA ARG A 121 -14.47 -6.49 -22.00
C ARG A 121 -14.52 -7.95 -22.47
N LYS A 122 -13.74 -8.85 -21.86
CA LYS A 122 -13.81 -10.29 -22.15
C LYS A 122 -15.06 -10.96 -21.57
N ALA A 123 -15.77 -10.30 -20.64
CA ALA A 123 -16.88 -10.90 -19.89
C ALA A 123 -18.28 -10.71 -20.51
N SER A 124 -18.47 -10.14 -21.71
CA SER A 124 -19.85 -9.94 -22.22
C SER A 124 -20.06 -9.90 -23.74
N ILE A 125 -19.50 -10.87 -24.46
CA ILE A 125 -20.17 -11.31 -25.69
C ILE A 125 -20.49 -12.78 -25.52
N ASP A 126 -21.72 -13.06 -25.08
CA ASP A 126 -22.26 -14.41 -25.06
C ASP A 126 -22.56 -14.82 -26.51
N TYR A 127 -21.53 -15.32 -27.19
CA TYR A 127 -21.57 -15.69 -28.60
C TYR A 127 -22.71 -16.67 -28.91
N THR A 128 -23.13 -17.48 -27.94
CA THR A 128 -24.27 -18.39 -28.09
C THR A 128 -25.58 -17.63 -28.29
N LYS A 129 -25.78 -16.52 -27.57
CA LYS A 129 -26.95 -15.64 -27.74
C LYS A 129 -26.93 -14.88 -29.06
N LEU A 130 -25.74 -14.44 -29.51
CA LEU A 130 -25.61 -13.78 -30.82
C LEU A 130 -25.89 -14.74 -31.98
N LEU A 131 -25.32 -15.95 -31.94
CA LEU A 131 -25.57 -16.99 -32.94
C LEU A 131 -27.04 -17.41 -32.96
N PHE A 132 -27.64 -17.63 -31.78
CA PHE A 132 -29.05 -17.92 -31.67
C PHE A 132 -29.91 -16.81 -32.27
N GLY A 133 -29.63 -15.54 -31.92
CA GLY A 133 -30.32 -14.40 -32.52
C GLY A 133 -30.17 -14.35 -34.05
N GLN A 134 -28.97 -14.55 -34.58
CA GLN A 134 -28.74 -14.51 -36.02
C GLN A 134 -29.49 -15.63 -36.77
N MET A 135 -29.59 -16.83 -36.18
CA MET A 135 -30.36 -17.93 -36.75
C MET A 135 -31.86 -17.65 -36.72
N MET A 136 -32.38 -17.15 -35.61
CA MET A 136 -33.83 -16.94 -35.43
C MET A 136 -34.40 -15.88 -36.39
N LYS A 137 -33.60 -14.91 -36.82
CA LYS A 137 -34.03 -13.87 -37.78
C LYS A 137 -34.60 -14.42 -39.10
N ASN A 138 -34.27 -15.67 -39.46
CA ASN A 138 -34.79 -16.32 -40.66
C ASN A 138 -36.09 -17.13 -40.42
N PHE A 139 -36.52 -17.29 -39.16
CA PHE A 139 -37.62 -18.19 -38.79
C PHE A 139 -38.78 -17.51 -38.05
N ILE A 140 -38.54 -16.33 -37.46
CA ILE A 140 -39.57 -15.57 -36.74
C ILE A 140 -39.71 -14.16 -37.33
N SER A 141 -40.86 -13.54 -37.12
CA SER A 141 -41.09 -12.16 -37.55
C SER A 141 -40.20 -11.18 -36.79
N GLU A 142 -39.93 -10.01 -37.37
CA GLU A 142 -39.06 -8.99 -36.75
C GLU A 142 -39.63 -8.52 -35.40
N GLU A 143 -40.95 -8.47 -35.23
CA GLU A 143 -41.59 -8.10 -33.95
C GLU A 143 -41.34 -9.15 -32.84
N GLU A 144 -41.44 -10.43 -33.18
CA GLU A 144 -41.15 -11.53 -32.24
C GLU A 144 -39.66 -11.58 -31.91
N TYR A 145 -38.80 -11.32 -32.90
CA TYR A 145 -37.35 -11.30 -32.76
C TYR A 145 -36.88 -10.26 -31.73
N GLN A 146 -37.39 -9.04 -31.83
CA GLN A 146 -37.08 -7.95 -30.91
C GLN A 146 -37.60 -8.23 -29.48
N SER A 147 -38.63 -9.05 -29.32
CA SER A 147 -39.12 -9.47 -27.99
C SER A 147 -38.21 -10.51 -27.30
N CYS A 148 -37.63 -11.43 -28.09
CA CYS A 148 -36.79 -12.53 -27.61
C CYS A 148 -35.35 -12.08 -27.32
N VAL A 149 -34.77 -11.32 -28.23
CA VAL A 149 -33.44 -10.71 -28.04
C VAL A 149 -33.69 -9.38 -27.36
N LYS A 150 -33.85 -9.37 -26.03
CA LYS A 150 -34.00 -8.13 -25.24
C LYS A 150 -32.74 -7.26 -25.39
N LEU A 151 -32.61 -6.56 -26.52
CA LEU A 151 -31.69 -5.47 -26.78
C LEU A 151 -32.37 -4.23 -26.21
N LYS A 152 -32.33 -4.09 -24.88
CA LYS A 152 -32.49 -2.78 -24.24
C LYS A 152 -31.12 -2.23 -23.91
#